data_AF-A0A0N8KRC9-F1
#
_entry.id   AF-A0A0N8KRC9-F1
#
_cell.length_a   1.000
_cell.length_b   1.000
_cell.length_c   1.000
_cell.angle_alpha   90.00
_cell.angle_beta   90.00
_cell.angle_gamma   90.00
#
_symmetry.space_group_name_H-M   'P 1'
#
loop_
_entity.id
_entity.type
_entity.pdbx_description
1 polymer ?
#
loop_
_entity_poly.entity_id
_entity_poly.type
_entity_poly.pdbx_seq_one_letter_code
_entity_poly.pdbx_strand_id
1 'polypeptide(L)'
;MSFRHVRTKRETIGERRHLSWLYAARLAAKKEYDALVALYPKVSVPEPIDHNRHGIVMSKATGQQLAHTRLDEPDWYLDEILRQVKNAYGLGIIHCDLSEFNIFVNPAGCEIIDWPQFIKPTHPNAKELLRRDIDNVLSYFNRKYRIKRDIGEIINNIIT
;
A
#
# COMPACT_ATOMS: atom_id res chain seq x y z
N MET A 1 -13.59 -13.71 0.94
CA MET A 1 -15.01 -13.40 1.24
C MET A 1 -15.52 -12.40 0.22
N SER A 2 -16.67 -12.72 -0.38
CA SER A 2 -17.30 -12.03 -1.52
C SER A 2 -18.15 -10.83 -1.07
N PHE A 3 -18.21 -9.77 -1.88
CA PHE A 3 -18.99 -8.54 -1.73
C PHE A 3 -20.52 -8.76 -1.75
N ARG A 4 -21.06 -9.62 -0.87
CA ARG A 4 -22.50 -9.95 -0.86
C ARG A 4 -23.28 -9.57 0.40
N HIS A 5 -22.68 -8.86 1.37
CA HIS A 5 -23.36 -8.54 2.64
C HIS A 5 -23.42 -7.05 3.02
N VAL A 6 -23.49 -6.13 2.06
CA VAL A 6 -23.85 -4.71 2.33
C VAL A 6 -25.25 -4.42 1.76
N ARG A 7 -26.27 -5.09 2.34
CA ARG A 7 -27.67 -4.91 1.93
C ARG A 7 -28.62 -4.90 3.13
N THR A 8 -28.35 -4.05 4.12
CA THR A 8 -29.36 -3.66 5.12
C THR A 8 -29.08 -2.23 5.59
N LYS A 9 -30.08 -1.35 5.50
CA LYS A 9 -30.05 0.13 5.69
C LYS A 9 -29.67 1.00 4.47
N ARG A 10 -30.33 0.77 3.32
CA ARG A 10 -30.24 1.68 2.16
C ARG A 10 -31.36 2.72 2.04
N GLU A 11 -32.40 2.73 2.88
CA GLU A 11 -33.63 3.49 2.54
C GLU A 11 -33.93 4.78 3.34
N THR A 12 -33.00 5.37 4.11
CA THR A 12 -33.35 6.60 4.86
C THR A 12 -32.20 7.58 5.06
N ILE A 13 -31.51 8.01 4.00
CA ILE A 13 -30.74 9.27 4.03
C ILE A 13 -30.79 9.88 2.62
N GLY A 14 -31.86 10.62 2.35
CA GLY A 14 -32.09 11.36 1.11
C GLY A 14 -31.13 12.56 0.96
N GLU A 15 -30.73 12.82 -0.29
CA GLU A 15 -30.06 14.03 -0.79
C GLU A 15 -28.64 14.38 -0.33
N ARG A 16 -28.18 14.04 0.88
CA ARG A 16 -26.82 14.42 1.37
C ARG A 16 -25.72 13.37 1.19
N ARG A 17 -26.07 12.13 0.83
CA ARG A 17 -25.10 11.02 0.67
C ARG A 17 -24.16 11.19 -0.54
N HIS A 18 -24.66 11.68 -1.67
CA HIS A 18 -23.80 11.85 -2.86
C HIS A 18 -22.68 12.87 -2.62
N LEU A 19 -22.97 13.97 -1.91
CA LEU A 19 -21.98 14.99 -1.54
C LEU A 19 -20.93 14.45 -0.56
N SER A 20 -21.32 13.63 0.41
CA SER A 20 -20.37 13.04 1.38
C SER A 20 -19.40 12.05 0.72
N TRP A 21 -19.88 11.24 -0.23
CA TRP A 21 -19.02 10.31 -0.97
C TRP A 21 -18.05 11.01 -1.90
N LEU A 22 -18.50 12.04 -2.64
CA LEU A 22 -17.62 12.84 -3.51
C LEU A 22 -16.57 13.60 -2.69
N TYR A 23 -16.94 14.11 -1.51
CA TYR A 23 -16.01 14.76 -0.60
C TYR A 23 -14.99 13.77 -0.03
N ALA A 24 -15.43 12.58 0.41
CA ALA A 24 -14.53 11.53 0.88
C ALA A 24 -13.54 11.08 -0.21
N ALA A 25 -14.03 10.87 -1.44
CA ALA A 25 -13.18 10.51 -2.58
C ALA A 25 -12.15 11.61 -2.88
N ARG A 26 -12.54 12.88 -2.79
CA ARG A 26 -11.61 14.01 -2.92
C ARG A 26 -10.52 14.00 -1.85
N LEU A 27 -10.89 13.75 -0.58
CA LEU A 27 -9.91 13.69 0.51
C LEU A 27 -8.96 12.51 0.36
N ALA A 28 -9.46 11.34 -0.08
CA ALA A 28 -8.63 10.17 -0.34
C ALA A 28 -7.61 10.44 -1.46
N ALA A 29 -8.05 11.01 -2.59
CA ALA A 29 -7.18 11.32 -3.71
C ALA A 29 -6.09 12.34 -3.33
N LYS A 30 -6.45 13.40 -2.58
CA LYS A 30 -5.47 14.36 -2.06
C LYS A 30 -4.46 13.66 -1.14
N LYS A 31 -4.92 12.80 -0.24
CA LYS A 31 -4.06 12.10 0.72
C LYS A 31 -3.09 11.16 0.02
N GLU A 32 -3.55 10.39 -0.96
CA GLU A 32 -2.69 9.53 -1.76
C GLU A 32 -1.68 10.35 -2.59
N TYR A 33 -2.09 11.44 -3.22
CA TYR A 33 -1.16 12.33 -3.93
C TYR A 33 -0.08 12.91 -3.01
N ASP A 34 -0.47 13.42 -1.83
CA ASP A 34 0.46 13.93 -0.82
C ASP A 34 1.46 12.84 -0.37
N ALA A 35 1.04 11.57 -0.32
CA ALA A 35 1.92 10.45 -0.03
C ALA A 35 2.91 10.17 -1.17
N LEU A 36 2.43 10.09 -2.41
CA LEU A 36 3.27 9.86 -3.59
C LEU A 36 4.34 10.94 -3.73
N VAL A 37 3.99 12.21 -3.51
CA VAL A 37 4.94 13.34 -3.55
C VAL A 37 6.00 13.23 -2.46
N ALA A 38 5.65 12.76 -1.27
CA ALA A 38 6.60 12.58 -0.17
C ALA A 38 7.55 11.38 -0.39
N LEU A 39 7.08 10.36 -1.10
CA LEU A 39 7.77 9.10 -1.32
C LEU A 39 8.68 9.13 -2.56
N TYR A 40 8.23 9.72 -3.66
CA TYR A 40 8.97 9.78 -4.92
C TYR A 40 10.15 10.78 -4.82
N PRO A 41 11.34 10.48 -5.39
CA PRO A 41 11.75 9.23 -6.05
C PRO A 41 12.45 8.23 -5.11
N LYS A 42 12.46 8.49 -3.78
CA LYS A 42 13.24 7.70 -2.81
C LYS A 42 12.66 6.31 -2.56
N VAL A 43 11.34 6.19 -2.65
CA VAL A 43 10.61 4.92 -2.62
C VAL A 43 10.10 4.67 -4.02
N SER A 44 10.15 3.40 -4.44
CA SER A 44 9.63 2.94 -5.71
C SER A 44 8.10 2.96 -5.70
N VAL A 45 7.56 4.09 -6.15
CA VAL A 45 6.14 4.38 -6.31
C VAL A 45 5.95 5.05 -7.68
N PRO A 46 4.75 5.01 -8.27
CA PRO A 46 4.48 5.77 -9.49
C PRO A 46 4.76 7.26 -9.30
N GLU A 47 5.35 7.88 -10.32
CA GLU A 47 5.67 9.32 -10.31
C GLU A 47 4.37 10.12 -10.24
N PRO A 48 4.15 10.94 -9.20
CA PRO A 48 2.97 11.79 -9.12
C PRO A 48 3.09 12.96 -10.11
N ILE A 49 2.10 13.12 -10.99
CA ILE A 49 2.06 14.20 -11.98
C ILE A 49 1.16 15.33 -11.49
N ASP A 50 -0.10 15.04 -11.20
CA ASP A 50 -1.07 16.03 -10.72
C ASP A 50 -2.26 15.36 -9.99
N HIS A 51 -3.07 16.14 -9.30
CA HIS A 51 -4.36 15.67 -8.76
C HIS A 51 -5.44 16.74 -8.93
N ASN A 52 -6.66 16.31 -9.23
CA ASN A 52 -7.81 17.20 -9.30
C ASN A 52 -9.04 16.54 -8.69
N ARG A 53 -9.56 17.15 -7.63
CA ARG A 53 -10.68 16.63 -6.83
C ARG A 53 -10.40 15.20 -6.36
N HIS A 54 -10.98 14.21 -7.02
CA HIS A 54 -10.93 12.80 -6.66
C HIS A 54 -10.08 11.96 -7.64
N GLY A 55 -9.45 12.61 -8.62
CA GLY A 55 -8.56 11.96 -9.58
C GLY A 55 -7.10 12.30 -9.30
N ILE A 56 -6.23 11.33 -9.54
CA ILE A 56 -4.77 11.46 -9.51
C ILE A 56 -4.25 11.06 -10.88
N VAL A 57 -3.32 11.85 -11.40
CA VAL A 57 -2.52 11.52 -12.58
C VAL A 57 -1.12 11.19 -12.09
N MET A 58 -0.65 10.02 -12.47
CA MET A 58 0.67 9.50 -12.13
C MET A 58 1.24 8.69 -13.29
N SER A 59 2.53 8.34 -13.24
CA SER A 59 3.09 7.38 -14.19
C SER A 59 2.36 6.04 -14.10
N LYS A 60 2.44 5.27 -15.19
CA LYS A 60 1.89 3.92 -15.18
C LYS A 60 2.80 3.03 -14.32
N ALA A 61 2.24 2.42 -13.28
CA ALA A 61 2.92 1.35 -12.55
C ALA A 61 3.37 0.24 -13.52
N THR A 62 4.64 -0.10 -13.43
CA THR A 62 5.35 -0.94 -14.39
C THR A 62 5.31 -2.40 -13.98
N GLY A 63 5.11 -3.29 -14.96
CA GLY A 63 5.03 -4.73 -14.74
C GLY A 63 3.63 -5.24 -14.40
N GLN A 64 3.56 -6.25 -13.54
CA GLN A 64 2.32 -6.95 -13.18
C GLN A 64 2.13 -6.97 -11.67
N GLN A 65 0.88 -7.02 -11.21
CA GLN A 65 0.60 -7.20 -9.78
C GLN A 65 1.20 -8.51 -9.27
N LEU A 66 1.84 -8.44 -8.12
CA LEU A 66 2.48 -9.57 -7.46
C LEU A 66 1.52 -10.75 -7.28
N ALA A 67 0.25 -10.47 -6.95
CA ALA A 67 -0.80 -11.49 -6.83
C ALA A 67 -0.96 -12.37 -8.09
N HIS A 68 -0.80 -11.79 -9.28
CA HIS A 68 -1.12 -12.41 -10.56
C HIS A 68 0.11 -12.93 -11.33
N THR A 69 1.31 -12.76 -10.77
CA THR A 69 2.55 -13.17 -11.44
C THR A 69 3.32 -14.22 -10.64
N ARG A 70 4.16 -15.00 -11.32
CA ARG A 70 5.11 -15.92 -10.69
C ARG A 70 6.49 -15.30 -10.78
N LEU A 71 7.18 -15.26 -9.64
CA LEU A 71 8.54 -14.74 -9.56
C LEU A 71 9.55 -15.86 -9.81
N ASP A 72 10.59 -15.54 -10.57
CA ASP A 72 11.74 -16.43 -10.78
C ASP A 72 12.68 -16.41 -9.56
N GLU A 73 12.93 -15.21 -9.00
CA GLU A 73 13.79 -15.00 -7.81
C GLU A 73 13.00 -14.40 -6.63
N PRO A 74 12.11 -15.17 -5.99
CA PRO A 74 11.18 -14.63 -4.98
C PRO A 74 11.87 -14.05 -3.75
N ASP A 75 13.02 -14.57 -3.31
CA ASP A 75 13.77 -13.99 -2.19
C ASP A 75 14.25 -12.56 -2.49
N TRP A 76 14.77 -12.31 -3.71
CA TRP A 76 15.22 -10.99 -4.12
C TRP A 76 14.09 -9.96 -4.12
N TYR A 77 12.93 -10.32 -4.68
CA TYR A 77 11.75 -9.43 -4.67
C TYR A 77 11.24 -9.18 -3.25
N LEU A 78 11.27 -10.19 -2.36
CA LEU A 78 10.88 -9.99 -0.97
C LEU A 78 11.79 -8.95 -0.30
N ASP A 79 13.11 -9.10 -0.45
CA ASP A 79 14.08 -8.16 0.12
C ASP A 79 13.91 -6.75 -0.46
N GLU A 80 13.63 -6.64 -1.77
CA GLU A 80 13.35 -5.37 -2.43
C GLU A 80 12.07 -4.71 -1.89
N ILE A 81 10.98 -5.46 -1.72
CA ILE A 81 9.73 -4.95 -1.13
C ILE A 81 9.98 -4.46 0.30
N LEU A 82 10.67 -5.24 1.13
CA LEU A 82 10.98 -4.87 2.51
C LEU A 82 11.87 -3.61 2.57
N ARG A 83 12.81 -3.46 1.62
CA ARG A 83 13.63 -2.25 1.47
C ARG A 83 12.77 -1.03 1.14
N GLN A 84 11.78 -1.16 0.25
CA GLN A 84 10.85 -0.07 -0.05
C GLN A 84 9.99 0.32 1.15
N VAL A 85 9.51 -0.67 1.93
CA VAL A 85 8.79 -0.41 3.18
C VAL A 85 9.68 0.31 4.20
N LYS A 86 10.96 -0.10 4.32
CA LYS A 86 11.94 0.59 5.16
C LYS A 86 12.13 2.04 4.74
N ASN A 87 12.32 2.29 3.45
CA ASN A 87 12.49 3.65 2.93
C ASN A 87 11.24 4.51 3.19
N ALA A 88 10.04 3.97 3.01
CA ALA A 88 8.79 4.66 3.32
C ALA A 88 8.69 4.99 4.82
N TYR A 89 9.02 4.04 5.69
CA TYR A 89 9.07 4.26 7.14
C TYR A 89 10.05 5.38 7.52
N GLY A 90 11.24 5.38 6.92
CA GLY A 90 12.26 6.43 7.11
C GLY A 90 11.81 7.83 6.65
N LEU A 91 10.83 7.90 5.75
CA LEU A 91 10.16 9.15 5.34
C LEU A 91 8.92 9.48 6.19
N GLY A 92 8.67 8.71 7.25
CA GLY A 92 7.56 8.92 8.16
C GLY A 92 6.21 8.44 7.63
N ILE A 93 6.21 7.44 6.75
CA ILE A 93 4.99 6.90 6.12
C ILE A 93 4.91 5.38 6.34
N ILE A 94 3.77 4.91 6.83
CA ILE A 94 3.40 3.50 6.92
C ILE A 94 2.16 3.31 6.04
N HIS A 95 2.18 2.31 5.16
CA HIS A 95 1.14 2.11 4.15
C HIS A 95 -0.25 1.81 4.73
N CYS A 96 -0.33 0.94 5.75
CA CYS A 96 -1.57 0.54 6.43
C CYS A 96 -2.61 -0.20 5.57
N ASP A 97 -2.20 -0.75 4.43
CA ASP A 97 -3.03 -1.67 3.64
C ASP A 97 -2.15 -2.47 2.65
N LEU A 98 -0.93 -2.83 3.06
CA LEU A 98 0.01 -3.46 2.13
C LEU A 98 -0.36 -4.94 1.92
N SER A 99 -0.45 -5.34 0.65
CA SER A 99 -0.75 -6.71 0.22
C SER A 99 -0.17 -7.00 -1.16
N GLU A 100 -0.25 -8.26 -1.61
CA GLU A 100 0.19 -8.68 -2.94
C GLU A 100 -0.57 -8.01 -4.11
N PHE A 101 -1.70 -7.36 -3.85
CA PHE A 101 -2.48 -6.64 -4.86
C PHE A 101 -1.99 -5.20 -5.07
N ASN A 102 -1.31 -4.64 -4.08
CA ASN A 102 -0.83 -3.25 -4.07
C ASN A 102 0.65 -3.14 -4.44
N ILE A 103 1.25 -4.26 -4.87
CA ILE A 103 2.66 -4.36 -5.25
C ILE A 103 2.71 -4.78 -6.72
N PHE A 104 3.28 -3.93 -7.56
CA PHE A 104 3.64 -4.25 -8.94
C PHE A 104 5.08 -4.71 -8.98
N VAL A 105 5.38 -5.70 -9.82
CA VAL A 105 6.72 -6.26 -9.99
C VAL A 105 7.09 -6.33 -11.46
N ASN A 106 8.35 -6.03 -11.74
CA ASN A 106 8.97 -6.09 -13.06
C ASN A 106 10.46 -6.46 -12.89
N PRO A 107 11.19 -6.75 -13.98
CA PRO A 107 12.59 -7.17 -13.87
C PRO A 107 13.54 -6.18 -13.17
N ALA A 108 13.18 -4.90 -13.04
CA ALA A 108 13.96 -3.88 -12.33
C ALA A 108 13.61 -3.78 -10.83
N GLY A 109 12.52 -4.40 -10.35
CA GLY A 109 12.15 -4.40 -8.93
C GLY A 109 10.64 -4.40 -8.70
N CYS A 110 10.21 -3.64 -7.69
CA CYS A 110 8.80 -3.47 -7.37
C CYS A 110 8.38 -2.01 -7.30
N GLU A 111 7.10 -1.72 -7.52
CA GLU A 111 6.45 -0.44 -7.25
C GLU A 111 5.24 -0.66 -6.34
N ILE A 112 5.10 0.16 -5.30
CA ILE A 112 3.99 0.09 -4.34
C ILE A 112 2.97 1.18 -4.65
N ILE A 113 1.69 0.81 -4.72
CA ILE A 113 0.57 1.69 -5.04
C ILE A 113 -0.47 1.71 -3.90
N ASP A 114 -1.52 2.53 -4.05
CA ASP A 114 -2.67 2.58 -3.13
C ASP A 114 -2.32 3.08 -1.72
N TRP A 115 -1.90 4.35 -1.65
CA TRP A 115 -1.47 5.00 -0.40
C TRP A 115 -2.53 5.79 0.40
N PRO A 116 -3.84 5.87 0.08
CA PRO A 116 -4.76 6.78 0.78
C PRO A 116 -4.93 6.45 2.28
N GLN A 117 -4.63 5.22 2.71
CA GLN A 117 -4.74 4.79 4.11
C GLN A 117 -3.49 5.05 4.95
N PHE A 118 -2.43 5.65 4.38
CA PHE A 118 -1.17 5.80 5.09
C PHE A 118 -1.30 6.56 6.42
N ILE A 119 -0.41 6.25 7.35
CA ILE A 119 -0.27 6.95 8.64
C ILE A 119 1.20 7.30 8.91
N LYS A 120 1.40 8.15 9.91
CA LYS A 120 2.73 8.48 10.43
C LYS A 120 3.16 7.51 11.54
N PRO A 121 4.46 7.26 11.73
CA PRO A 121 4.99 6.47 12.85
C PRO A 121 4.61 6.97 14.25
N THR A 122 4.20 8.25 14.39
CA THR A 122 3.72 8.82 15.66
C THR A 122 2.31 8.39 16.04
N HIS A 123 1.58 7.71 15.16
CA HIS A 123 0.23 7.23 15.43
C HIS A 123 0.26 6.16 16.54
N PRO A 124 -0.70 6.14 17.50
CA PRO A 124 -0.69 5.19 18.62
C PRO A 124 -0.55 3.71 18.21
N ASN A 125 -1.16 3.36 17.07
CA ASN A 125 -1.15 1.99 16.55
C ASN A 125 -0.11 1.76 15.43
N ALA A 126 0.83 2.67 15.22
CA ALA A 126 1.77 2.61 14.10
C ALA A 126 2.57 1.30 14.03
N LYS A 127 3.10 0.83 15.17
CA LYS A 127 3.89 -0.40 15.24
C LYS A 127 3.08 -1.63 14.82
N GLU A 128 1.84 -1.72 15.27
CA GLU A 128 0.96 -2.85 14.96
C GLU A 128 0.53 -2.85 13.48
N LEU A 129 0.25 -1.67 12.94
CA LEU A 129 -0.13 -1.53 11.53
C LEU A 129 1.05 -1.83 10.60
N LEU A 130 2.26 -1.40 10.94
CA LEU A 130 3.48 -1.79 10.24
C LEU A 130 3.68 -3.31 10.32
N ARG A 131 3.54 -3.90 11.51
CA ARG A 131 3.66 -5.35 11.70
C ARG A 131 2.67 -6.11 10.82
N ARG A 132 1.42 -5.66 10.72
CA ARG A 132 0.40 -6.26 9.87
C ARG A 132 0.75 -6.16 8.39
N ASP A 133 1.24 -5.02 7.93
CA ASP A 133 1.69 -4.85 6.54
C ASP A 133 2.82 -5.85 6.20
N ILE A 134 3.81 -5.99 7.09
CA ILE A 134 4.90 -6.96 6.91
C ILE A 134 4.39 -8.40 6.97
N ASP A 135 3.51 -8.73 7.92
CA ASP A 135 2.95 -10.07 8.07
C ASP A 135 2.15 -10.50 6.83
N ASN A 136 1.39 -9.58 6.21
CA ASN A 136 0.68 -9.83 4.96
C ASN A 136 1.65 -10.25 3.83
N VAL A 137 2.74 -9.49 3.66
CA VAL A 137 3.77 -9.78 2.66
C VAL A 137 4.43 -11.12 2.96
N LEU A 138 4.92 -11.34 4.18
CA LEU A 138 5.57 -12.60 4.57
C LEU A 138 4.65 -13.81 4.42
N SER A 139 3.38 -13.66 4.81
CA SER A 139 2.36 -14.70 4.67
C SER A 139 2.08 -15.03 3.21
N TYR A 140 2.09 -14.05 2.31
CA TYR A 140 1.99 -14.29 0.87
C TYR A 140 3.20 -15.09 0.35
N PHE A 141 4.42 -14.67 0.67
CA PHE A 141 5.65 -15.35 0.22
C PHE A 141 5.79 -16.76 0.80
N ASN A 142 5.40 -16.99 2.04
CA ASN A 142 5.37 -18.33 2.64
C ASN A 142 4.32 -19.24 1.97
N ARG A 143 3.12 -18.72 1.69
CA ARG A 143 2.07 -19.50 1.03
C ARG A 143 2.47 -19.92 -0.39
N LYS A 144 3.03 -18.99 -1.18
CA LYS A 144 3.29 -19.19 -2.61
C LYS A 144 4.67 -19.78 -2.91
N TYR A 145 5.70 -19.40 -2.15
CA TYR A 145 7.10 -19.74 -2.43
C TYR A 145 7.78 -20.51 -1.28
N ARG A 146 7.08 -20.79 -0.17
CA ARG A 146 7.63 -21.47 1.03
C ARG A 146 8.78 -20.74 1.70
N ILE A 147 8.89 -19.43 1.46
CA ILE A 147 9.90 -18.57 2.10
C ILE A 147 9.39 -18.16 3.48
N LYS A 148 10.20 -18.42 4.51
CA LYS A 148 9.96 -17.97 5.88
C LYS A 148 11.06 -17.00 6.30
N ARG A 149 10.67 -15.95 7.00
CA ARG A 149 11.57 -14.96 7.62
C ARG A 149 11.06 -14.64 9.01
N ASP A 150 11.96 -14.22 9.90
CA ASP A 150 11.57 -13.75 11.23
C ASP A 150 11.03 -12.31 11.13
N ILE A 151 9.77 -12.14 11.53
CA ILE A 151 9.10 -10.83 11.49
C ILE A 151 9.70 -9.85 12.52
N GLY A 152 10.22 -10.34 13.65
CA GLY A 152 10.82 -9.51 14.69
C GLY A 152 12.11 -8.86 14.18
N GLU A 153 12.98 -9.65 13.56
CA GLU A 153 14.21 -9.16 12.92
C GLU A 153 13.91 -8.13 11.82
N ILE A 154 12.93 -8.39 10.96
CA ILE A 154 12.54 -7.46 9.89
C ILE A 154 12.01 -6.14 10.46
N ILE A 155 11.12 -6.20 11.45
CA ILE A 155 10.57 -4.98 12.07
C ILE A 155 11.65 -4.17 12.77
N ASN A 156 12.57 -4.83 13.48
CA ASN A 156 13.72 -4.15 14.09
C ASN A 156 14.60 -3.50 13.03
N ASN A 157 14.85 -4.18 11.91
CA ASN A 157 15.62 -3.61 10.80
C ASN A 157 14.92 -2.40 10.16
N ILE A 158 13.60 -2.40 10.05
CA ILE A 158 12.84 -1.27 9.45
C ILE A 158 12.85 -0.04 10.36
N ILE A 159 12.73 -0.26 11.68
CA ILE A 159 12.64 0.83 12.67
C ILE A 159 14.02 1.43 12.99
N THR A 160 15.10 0.68 12.74
CA THR A 160 16.50 1.11 12.95
C THR A 160 17.07 1.80 11.72
#